data_AF-A0A7C1SEA1-F1
#
_entry.id   AF-A0A7C1SEA1-F1
#
_cell.length_a   1.000
_cell.length_b   1.000
_cell.length_c   1.000
_cell.angle_alpha   90.00
_cell.angle_beta   90.00
_cell.angle_gamma   90.00
#
_symmetry.space_group_name_H-M   'P 1'
#
loop_
_entity.id
_entity.type
_entity.pdbx_description
1 polymer ?
#
loop_
_entity_poly.entity_id
_entity_poly.type
_entity_poly.pdbx_seq_one_letter_code
_entity_poly.pdbx_strand_id
1 'polypeptide(L)'
;MGVWIDGYGERKAREVREDTWGHLAPAKGRKYAGWILIAIGIYRDTIIVDNDFPGLENSPWQYDDFQDFVSKETFDFDPGIYKFEGWYKKFKNGNYRLSGKIKPRGISV
;
A
#
# COMPACT_ATOMS: atom_id res chain seq x y z
N MET A 1 -12.44 26.69 -11.84
CA MET A 1 -11.28 26.49 -12.72
C MET A 1 -11.13 24.98 -12.90
N GLY A 2 -11.61 24.42 -14.01
CA GLY A 2 -11.57 22.98 -14.25
C GLY A 2 -10.19 22.58 -14.74
N VAL A 3 -9.49 21.74 -13.98
CA VAL A 3 -8.22 21.15 -14.42
C VAL A 3 -8.58 20.11 -15.49
N TRP A 4 -8.19 20.38 -16.73
CA TRP A 4 -8.20 19.39 -17.80
C TRP A 4 -7.07 18.40 -17.50
N ILE A 5 -7.39 17.32 -16.78
CA ILE A 5 -6.47 16.20 -16.60
C ILE A 5 -6.34 15.55 -17.97
N ASP A 6 -5.14 15.57 -18.55
CA ASP A 6 -4.94 15.03 -19.89
C ASP A 6 -5.00 13.49 -19.83
N GLY A 7 -6.12 12.92 -20.28
CA GLY A 7 -6.24 11.46 -20.37
C GLY A 7 -5.18 10.82 -21.29
N TYR A 8 -4.33 11.60 -21.96
CA TYR A 8 -3.14 11.14 -22.67
C TYR A 8 -1.96 10.87 -21.72
N GLY A 9 -1.64 11.79 -20.81
CA GLY A 9 -0.58 11.65 -19.82
C GLY A 9 -0.78 10.45 -18.90
N GLU A 10 -2.00 10.24 -18.38
CA GLU A 10 -2.31 9.09 -17.53
C GLU A 10 -2.16 7.75 -18.27
N ARG A 11 -2.56 7.69 -19.55
CA ARG A 11 -2.39 6.48 -20.38
C ARG A 11 -0.91 6.18 -20.62
N LYS A 12 -0.12 7.18 -21.00
CA LYS A 12 1.33 7.02 -21.19
C LYS A 12 2.03 6.61 -19.91
N ALA A 13 1.66 7.20 -18.76
CA ALA A 13 2.23 6.85 -17.47
C ALA A 13 1.92 5.39 -17.10
N ARG A 14 0.72 4.89 -17.42
CA ARG A 14 0.35 3.48 -17.23
C ARG A 14 1.14 2.56 -18.14
N GLU A 15 1.25 2.87 -19.44
CA GLU A 15 2.04 2.08 -20.41
C GLU A 15 3.50 1.99 -19.98
N VAL A 16 4.13 3.13 -19.64
CA VAL A 16 5.53 3.15 -19.17
C VAL A 16 5.69 2.32 -17.90
N ARG A 17 4.72 2.39 -16.97
CA ARG A 17 4.76 1.63 -15.72
C ARG A 17 4.65 0.12 -15.98
N GLU A 18 3.76 -0.29 -16.88
CA GLU A 18 3.58 -1.68 -17.28
C GLU A 18 4.83 -2.22 -18.02
N ASP A 19 5.40 -1.45 -18.93
CA ASP A 19 6.61 -1.85 -19.67
C ASP A 19 7.83 -1.97 -18.74
N THR A 20 7.97 -1.08 -17.76
CA THR A 20 9.14 -1.03 -16.86
C THR A 20 9.03 -2.05 -15.73
N TRP A 21 7.85 -2.16 -15.11
CA TRP A 21 7.67 -2.92 -13.85
C TRP A 21 6.60 -4.01 -13.95
N GLY A 22 6.01 -4.27 -15.12
CA GLY A 22 4.91 -5.23 -15.26
C GLY A 22 5.26 -6.66 -14.79
N HIS A 23 6.55 -7.04 -14.83
CA HIS A 23 7.04 -8.31 -14.29
C HIS A 23 6.99 -8.39 -12.75
N LEU A 24 7.04 -7.24 -12.06
CA LEU A 24 6.90 -7.12 -10.60
C LEU A 24 5.43 -7.01 -10.16
N ALA A 25 4.48 -7.01 -11.09
CA ALA A 25 3.08 -6.83 -10.77
C ALA A 25 2.56 -8.00 -9.90
N PRO A 26 1.79 -7.73 -8.84
CA PRO A 26 1.27 -8.78 -7.96
C PRO A 26 0.44 -9.82 -8.73
N ALA A 27 0.66 -11.11 -8.46
CA ALA A 27 -0.11 -12.16 -9.12
C ALA A 27 -1.60 -12.06 -8.75
N LYS A 28 -2.43 -11.84 -9.78
CA LYS A 28 -3.87 -11.67 -9.62
C LYS A 28 -4.49 -12.91 -8.96
N GLY A 29 -5.22 -12.70 -7.87
CA GLY A 29 -5.93 -13.76 -7.15
C GLY A 29 -5.14 -14.44 -6.04
N ARG A 30 -3.81 -14.27 -6.00
CA ARG A 30 -2.95 -14.84 -4.95
C ARG A 30 -3.06 -14.05 -3.66
N LYS A 31 -3.07 -14.77 -2.53
CA LYS A 31 -2.96 -14.15 -1.20
C LYS A 31 -1.50 -14.18 -0.76
N TYR A 32 -1.03 -13.06 -0.23
CA TYR A 32 0.29 -12.89 0.34
C TYR A 32 0.12 -12.58 1.82
N ALA A 33 0.55 -13.48 2.71
CA ALA A 33 0.58 -13.19 4.13
C ALA A 33 1.79 -12.30 4.44
N GLY A 34 1.67 -11.39 5.40
CA GLY A 34 2.74 -10.46 5.70
C GLY A 34 2.37 -9.43 6.76
N TRP A 35 3.22 -8.41 6.87
CA TRP A 35 3.05 -7.35 7.84
C TRP A 35 3.50 -6.00 7.28
N ILE A 36 2.99 -4.92 7.88
CA ILE A 36 3.39 -3.54 7.58
C ILE A 36 3.70 -2.85 8.91
N LEU A 37 4.85 -2.19 8.98
CA LEU A 37 5.21 -1.31 10.09
C LEU A 37 4.85 0.13 9.71
N ILE A 38 4.04 0.76 10.54
CA ILE A 38 3.41 2.06 10.28
C ILE A 38 3.85 3.01 11.37
N ALA A 39 4.30 4.21 11.00
CA ALA A 39 4.50 5.33 11.90
C ALA A 39 3.45 6.41 11.64
N ILE A 40 2.90 6.96 12.71
CA ILE A 40 1.93 8.05 12.68
C ILE A 40 2.50 9.21 13.47
N GLY A 41 2.71 10.34 12.80
CA GLY A 41 3.20 11.56 13.44
C GLY A 41 2.10 12.35 14.14
N ILE A 42 2.51 13.37 14.89
CA ILE A 42 1.60 14.22 15.67
C ILE A 42 0.60 15.00 14.80
N TYR A 43 0.91 15.18 13.51
CA TYR A 43 0.05 15.84 12.53
C TYR A 43 -0.76 14.84 11.69
N ARG A 44 -0.82 13.57 12.12
CA ARG A 44 -1.50 12.46 11.43
C ARG A 44 -0.93 12.15 10.04
N ASP A 45 0.32 12.54 9.81
CA ASP A 45 1.12 12.04 8.71
C ASP A 45 1.41 10.56 8.93
N THR A 46 1.11 9.75 7.92
CA THR A 46 1.32 8.30 7.95
C THR A 46 2.51 7.93 7.08
N ILE A 47 3.41 7.12 7.64
CA ILE A 47 4.59 6.63 6.94
C ILE A 47 4.65 5.12 7.10
N ILE A 48 4.78 4.41 5.98
CA ILE A 48 5.15 2.99 5.98
C ILE A 48 6.66 2.93 6.21
N VAL A 49 7.06 2.45 7.39
CA VAL A 49 8.47 2.33 7.78
C VAL A 49 9.12 1.14 7.11
N ASP A 50 8.42 0.01 7.11
CA ASP A 50 8.88 -1.25 6.53
C ASP A 50 7.68 -2.17 6.24
N ASN A 51 7.85 -3.15 5.37
CA ASN A 51 6.86 -4.20 5.13
C ASN A 51 7.53 -5.47 4.60
N ASP A 52 6.95 -6.62 4.92
CA ASP A 52 7.38 -7.90 4.37
C ASP A 52 6.16 -8.77 4.07
N PHE A 53 6.05 -9.15 2.80
CA PHE A 53 5.03 -10.05 2.26
C PHE A 53 5.74 -11.10 1.41
N PRO A 54 6.13 -12.25 1.98
CA PRO A 54 6.91 -13.26 1.26
C PRO A 54 6.30 -13.66 -0.08
N GLY A 55 7.09 -13.53 -1.14
CA GLY A 55 6.71 -13.84 -2.52
C GLY A 55 5.95 -12.72 -3.25
N LEU A 56 5.78 -11.55 -2.61
CA LEU A 56 5.34 -10.31 -3.26
C LEU A 56 6.56 -9.44 -3.51
N GLU A 57 6.82 -9.10 -4.76
CA GLU A 57 7.92 -8.21 -5.12
C GLU A 57 7.50 -6.75 -4.95
N ASN A 58 8.45 -5.93 -4.48
CA ASN A 58 8.26 -4.49 -4.32
C ASN A 58 7.93 -3.85 -5.67
N SER A 59 6.73 -3.31 -5.79
CA SER A 59 6.24 -2.73 -7.04
C SER A 59 5.43 -1.45 -6.82
N PRO A 60 5.32 -0.57 -7.83
CA PRO A 60 4.52 0.66 -7.71
C PRO A 60 3.05 0.39 -7.35
N TRP A 61 2.46 -0.71 -7.85
CA TRP A 61 1.08 -1.07 -7.51
C TRP A 61 0.92 -1.48 -6.06
N GLN A 62 1.90 -2.20 -5.50
CA GLN A 62 1.89 -2.55 -4.08
C GLN A 62 2.01 -1.29 -3.22
N TYR A 63 2.90 -0.37 -3.60
CA TYR A 63 3.07 0.90 -2.89
C TYR A 63 1.76 1.70 -2.86
N ASP A 64 1.13 1.90 -4.02
CA ASP A 64 -0.14 2.63 -4.14
C ASP A 64 -1.23 1.97 -3.28
N ASP A 65 -1.37 0.64 -3.34
CA ASP A 65 -2.36 -0.10 -2.56
C ASP A 65 -2.11 0.00 -1.05
N PHE A 66 -0.85 -0.06 -0.61
CA PHE A 66 -0.51 -0.05 0.82
C PHE A 66 -0.67 1.34 1.42
N GLN A 67 -0.27 2.40 0.68
CA GLN A 67 -0.47 3.78 1.12
C GLN A 67 -1.95 4.12 1.23
N ASP A 68 -2.77 3.69 0.26
CA ASP A 68 -4.22 3.88 0.31
C ASP A 68 -4.84 3.16 1.51
N PHE A 69 -4.40 1.92 1.80
CA PHE A 69 -4.87 1.17 2.97
C PHE A 69 -4.48 1.84 4.30
N VAL A 70 -3.20 2.19 4.47
CA VAL A 70 -2.69 2.76 5.71
C VAL A 70 -3.34 4.11 5.99
N SER A 71 -3.39 5.00 4.99
CA SER A 71 -4.00 6.33 5.17
C SER A 71 -5.48 6.26 5.58
N LYS A 72 -6.24 5.27 5.08
CA LYS A 72 -7.66 5.08 5.44
C LYS A 72 -7.85 4.44 6.81
N GLU A 73 -7.12 3.36 7.09
CA GLU A 73 -7.37 2.55 8.30
C GLU A 73 -6.77 3.16 9.56
N THR A 74 -5.76 4.04 9.43
CA THR A 74 -5.09 4.65 10.58
C THR A 74 -5.34 6.14 10.74
N PHE A 75 -6.30 6.72 10.00
CA PHE A 75 -6.58 8.16 10.04
C PHE A 75 -6.91 8.69 11.44
N ASP A 76 -7.61 7.88 12.24
CA ASP A 76 -8.06 8.23 13.60
C ASP A 76 -7.20 7.62 14.71
N PHE A 77 -6.04 7.07 14.38
CA PHE A 77 -5.15 6.50 15.38
C PHE A 77 -4.35 7.61 16.05
N ASP A 78 -4.02 7.40 17.33
CA ASP A 78 -3.09 8.27 18.04
C ASP A 78 -1.69 8.21 17.39
N PRO A 79 -0.86 9.26 17.56
CA PRO A 79 0.53 9.22 17.12
C PRO A 79 1.29 8.05 17.76
N GLY A 80 2.10 7.35 16.96
CA GLY A 80 2.84 6.19 17.44
C GLY A 80 3.27 5.22 16.34
N ILE A 81 3.80 4.07 16.77
CA ILE A 81 4.20 2.98 15.89
C ILE A 81 3.18 1.85 15.98
N TYR A 82 2.74 1.39 14.82
CA TYR A 82 1.75 0.32 14.68
C TYR A 82 2.29 -0.77 13.79
N LYS A 83 1.84 -2.00 14.04
CA LYS A 83 2.11 -3.14 13.18
C LYS A 83 0.79 -3.72 12.67
N PHE A 84 0.62 -3.69 11.35
CA PHE A 84 -0.38 -4.50 10.67
C PHE A 84 0.15 -5.92 10.50
N GLU A 85 -0.66 -6.92 10.82
CA GLU A 85 -0.39 -8.33 10.52
C GLU A 85 -1.62 -8.92 9.83
N GLY A 86 -1.44 -9.50 8.64
CA GLY A 86 -2.55 -9.98 7.84
C GLY A 86 -2.13 -10.53 6.49
N TRP A 87 -2.98 -10.32 5.49
CA TRP A 87 -2.72 -10.72 4.12
C TRP A 87 -3.17 -9.66 3.12
N TYR A 88 -2.50 -9.64 1.97
CA TYR A 88 -2.78 -8.83 0.79
C TYR A 88 -3.24 -9.71 -0.37
N LYS A 89 -4.16 -9.20 -1.19
CA LYS A 89 -4.61 -9.83 -2.45
C LYS A 89 -4.96 -8.77 -3.48
N LYS A 90 -4.41 -8.91 -4.69
CA LYS A 90 -4.83 -8.16 -5.88
C LYS A 90 -5.88 -8.96 -6.64
N PHE A 91 -6.99 -8.34 -7.02
CA PHE A 91 -8.06 -8.96 -7.81
C PHE A 91 -7.86 -8.72 -9.31
N LYS A 92 -8.56 -9.51 -10.14
CA LYS A 92 -8.44 -9.41 -11.60
C LYS A 92 -8.93 -8.06 -12.16
N ASN A 93 -9.86 -7.42 -11.47
CA ASN A 93 -10.42 -6.11 -11.82
C ASN A 93 -9.53 -4.93 -11.39
N GLY A 94 -8.32 -5.17 -10.86
CA GLY A 94 -7.42 -4.11 -10.40
C GLY A 94 -7.63 -3.69 -8.94
N ASN A 95 -8.76 -4.03 -8.33
CA ASN A 95 -9.00 -3.78 -6.91
C ASN A 95 -8.06 -4.63 -6.05
N TYR A 96 -7.87 -4.21 -4.80
CA TYR A 96 -7.08 -4.94 -3.82
C TYR A 96 -7.89 -5.20 -2.54
N ARG A 97 -7.38 -6.07 -1.69
CA ARG A 97 -7.82 -6.21 -0.30
C ARG A 97 -6.63 -6.52 0.59
N LEU A 98 -6.45 -5.69 1.61
CA LEU A 98 -5.72 -6.06 2.82
C LEU A 98 -6.72 -6.45 3.90
N SER A 99 -6.42 -7.52 4.63
CA SER A 99 -7.25 -7.99 5.73
C SER A 99 -6.35 -8.52 6.83
N GLY A 100 -6.52 -7.99 8.03
CA GLY A 100 -5.64 -8.30 9.15
C GLY A 100 -6.02 -7.51 10.39
N LYS A 101 -5.06 -7.38 11.31
CA LYS A 101 -5.21 -6.58 12.53
C LYS A 101 -4.07 -5.59 12.60
N ILE A 102 -4.39 -4.35 12.97
CA ILE A 102 -3.41 -3.33 13.32
C ILE A 102 -3.32 -3.31 14.84
N LYS A 103 -2.09 -3.37 15.37
CA LYS A 103 -1.84 -3.30 16.81
C LYS A 103 -0.77 -2.24 17.09
N PRO A 104 -0.90 -1.47 18.18
CA PRO A 104 0.20 -0.62 18.63
C PRO A 104 1.42 -1.50 18.92
N ARG A 105 2.57 -1.07 18.44
CA ARG A 105 3.86 -1.64 18.78
C ARG A 105 4.42 -0.73 19.88
N GLY A 106 4.46 -1.24 21.11
CA GLY A 106 5.13 -0.51 22.19
C GLY A 106 6.53 -0.15 21.74
N ILE A 107 6.92 1.11 21.90
CA ILE A 107 8.27 1.55 21.58
C ILE A 107 9.16 0.90 22.63
N SER A 108 9.84 -0.18 22.28
CA SER A 108 10.99 -0.66 23.04
C SER A 108 12.13 0.29 22.72
N VAL A 109 12.23 1.37 23.50
CA VAL A 109 13.43 2.20 23.57
C VAL A 109 14.46 1.44 24.40
#